data_AF-A0A926B4Q4-F1
#
_entry.id   AF-A0A926B4Q4-F1
#
_cell.length_a   1.000
_cell.length_b   1.000
_cell.length_c   1.000
_cell.angle_alpha   90.00
_cell.angle_beta   90.00
_cell.angle_gamma   90.00
#
_symmetry.space_group_name_H-M   'P 1'
#
loop_
_entity.id
_entity.type
_entity.pdbx_description
1 polymer ?
#
loop_
_entity_poly.entity_id
_entity_poly.type
_entity_poly.pdbx_seq_one_letter_code
_entity_poly.pdbx_strand_id
1 'polypeptide(L)'
;MSEDLSSQILPFLRNPENLGLLTALGFVGFLSLARSKTGGSRKAKLGTSRFGSNHEIVAARKEALKQMRIRKHNEVGLNIGEPTDGFWKKDYSRSLYLPNMERGTLVIGQPGSGKTYSAIDPLLRSAIRQGFPILLYDYKYPDESQSEALAGYAIKRGYKVKVFAPTFPESEVVNVLDFLKDEQDAETARQLAEVINSNFDKKNSKEDGFFGDAGQ
;
A
#
# COMPACT_ATOMS: atom_id res chain seq x y z
N MET A 1 -66.72 12.32 -28.89
CA MET A 1 -66.08 11.00 -28.69
C MET A 1 -65.26 11.01 -27.41
N SER A 2 -65.86 11.47 -26.32
CA SER A 2 -65.29 11.59 -24.98
C SER A 2 -66.24 11.03 -23.91
N GLU A 3 -67.31 10.37 -24.35
CA GLU A 3 -68.06 9.40 -23.57
C GLU A 3 -67.53 8.04 -23.99
N ASP A 4 -66.46 7.57 -23.35
CA ASP A 4 -66.38 6.13 -23.03
C ASP A 4 -65.27 5.73 -22.05
N LEU A 5 -64.47 6.68 -21.52
CA LEU A 5 -63.39 6.31 -20.60
C LEU A 5 -63.90 6.18 -19.16
N SER A 6 -64.73 7.12 -18.71
CA SER A 6 -65.34 7.11 -17.37
C SER A 6 -66.35 5.98 -17.19
N SER A 7 -67.13 5.67 -18.22
CA SER A 7 -68.10 4.56 -18.28
C SER A 7 -67.44 3.18 -18.28
N GLN A 8 -66.20 3.05 -18.76
CA GLN A 8 -65.44 1.80 -18.73
C GLN A 8 -64.60 1.63 -17.46
N ILE A 9 -64.05 2.74 -16.91
CA ILE A 9 -63.20 2.72 -15.71
C ILE A 9 -64.02 2.50 -14.43
N LEU A 10 -65.19 3.12 -14.30
CA LEU A 10 -66.02 3.02 -13.09
C LEU A 10 -66.51 1.58 -12.79
N PRO A 11 -67.03 0.79 -13.75
CA PRO A 11 -67.36 -0.62 -13.52
C PRO A 11 -66.11 -1.48 -13.33
N PHE A 12 -65.01 -1.16 -14.01
CA PHE A 12 -63.74 -1.88 -13.86
C PHE A 12 -63.15 -1.73 -12.45
N LEU A 13 -63.23 -0.55 -11.84
CA LEU A 13 -62.80 -0.28 -10.46
C LEU A 13 -63.76 -0.81 -9.38
N ARG A 14 -65.04 -1.03 -9.72
CA ARG A 14 -66.06 -1.54 -8.78
C ARG A 14 -65.98 -3.06 -8.59
N ASN A 15 -65.31 -3.77 -9.51
CA ASN A 15 -65.04 -5.20 -9.36
C ASN A 15 -63.93 -5.44 -8.32
N PRO A 16 -64.20 -6.20 -7.24
CA PRO A 16 -63.24 -6.39 -6.15
C PRO A 16 -61.94 -7.07 -6.58
N GLU A 17 -61.98 -7.93 -7.60
CA GLU A 17 -60.79 -8.61 -8.15
C GLU A 17 -59.87 -7.64 -8.92
N ASN A 18 -60.45 -6.76 -9.76
CA ASN A 18 -59.69 -5.78 -10.53
C ASN A 18 -59.08 -4.67 -9.65
N LEU A 19 -59.80 -4.27 -8.60
CA LEU A 19 -59.30 -3.36 -7.58
C LEU A 19 -58.16 -4.00 -6.77
N GLY A 20 -58.28 -5.29 -6.45
CA GLY A 20 -57.21 -6.09 -5.85
C GLY A 20 -55.96 -6.17 -6.73
N LEU A 21 -56.12 -6.35 -8.04
CA LEU A 21 -55.00 -6.38 -8.99
C LEU A 21 -54.30 -5.02 -9.10
N LEU A 22 -55.05 -3.93 -9.19
CA LEU A 22 -54.50 -2.56 -9.26
C LEU A 22 -53.74 -2.17 -7.98
N THR A 23 -54.27 -2.54 -6.82
CA THR A 23 -53.60 -2.30 -5.54
C THR A 23 -52.33 -3.14 -5.41
N ALA A 24 -52.35 -4.39 -5.87
CA ALA A 24 -51.16 -5.24 -5.93
C ALA A 24 -50.08 -4.67 -6.88
N LEU A 25 -50.46 -4.23 -8.08
CA LEU A 25 -49.54 -3.60 -9.04
C LEU A 25 -48.96 -2.29 -8.50
N GLY A 26 -49.79 -1.47 -7.85
CA GLY A 26 -49.35 -0.26 -7.17
C GLY A 26 -48.37 -0.55 -6.03
N PHE A 27 -48.64 -1.61 -5.25
CA PHE A 27 -47.76 -2.04 -4.16
C PHE A 27 -46.42 -2.58 -4.68
N VAL A 28 -46.42 -3.36 -5.76
CA VAL A 28 -45.19 -3.84 -6.42
C VAL A 28 -44.39 -2.66 -6.99
N GLY A 29 -45.07 -1.70 -7.63
CA GLY A 29 -44.44 -0.46 -8.13
C GLY A 29 -43.82 0.36 -7.00
N PHE A 30 -44.54 0.52 -5.88
CA PHE A 30 -44.03 1.18 -4.69
C PHE A 30 -42.84 0.45 -4.07
N LEU A 31 -42.88 -0.89 -3.98
CA LEU A 31 -41.76 -1.70 -3.48
C LEU A 31 -40.52 -1.58 -4.36
N SER A 32 -40.71 -1.53 -5.69
CA SER A 32 -39.63 -1.36 -6.65
C SER A 32 -38.97 0.02 -6.53
N LEU A 33 -39.77 1.07 -6.37
CA LEU A 33 -39.28 2.43 -6.11
C LEU A 33 -38.62 2.58 -4.74
N ALA A 34 -39.15 1.92 -3.72
CA ALA A 34 -38.57 1.88 -2.39
C ALA A 34 -37.19 1.21 -2.46
N ARG A 35 -37.07 0.05 -3.11
CA ARG A 35 -35.78 -0.66 -3.31
C ARG A 35 -34.77 0.15 -4.13
N SER A 36 -35.21 0.91 -5.13
CA SER A 36 -34.30 1.71 -5.95
C SER A 36 -33.68 2.89 -5.19
N LYS A 37 -34.40 3.46 -4.22
CA LYS A 37 -33.86 4.51 -3.33
C LYS A 37 -32.94 3.98 -2.22
N THR A 38 -33.04 2.70 -1.84
CA THR A 38 -32.17 2.09 -0.81
C THR A 38 -30.96 1.34 -1.38
N GLY A 39 -30.92 1.08 -2.70
CA GLY A 39 -29.93 0.21 -3.35
C GLY A 39 -28.72 0.90 -3.98
N GLY A 40 -28.51 2.19 -3.77
CA GLY A 40 -27.30 2.87 -4.21
C GLY A 40 -26.15 2.58 -3.24
N SER A 41 -25.27 1.63 -3.59
CA SER A 41 -24.03 1.42 -2.87
C SER A 41 -23.22 2.72 -2.88
N ARG A 42 -23.28 3.49 -1.77
CA ARG A 42 -22.39 4.63 -1.57
C ARG A 42 -20.98 4.07 -1.61
N LYS A 43 -20.25 4.32 -2.71
CA LYS A 43 -18.80 4.05 -2.75
C LYS A 43 -18.21 4.73 -1.52
N ALA A 44 -17.69 3.94 -0.60
CA ALA A 44 -17.10 4.45 0.63
C ALA A 44 -16.01 5.45 0.24
N LYS A 45 -16.09 6.69 0.73
CA LYS A 45 -15.07 7.70 0.46
C LYS A 45 -13.81 7.29 1.22
N LEU A 46 -12.88 6.64 0.53
CA LEU A 46 -11.65 6.11 1.11
C LEU A 46 -10.66 7.21 1.52
N GLY A 47 -10.79 8.42 0.98
CA GLY A 47 -9.96 9.56 1.36
C GLY A 47 -10.32 10.83 0.62
N THR A 48 -9.75 11.94 1.08
CA THR A 48 -9.73 13.23 0.38
C THR A 48 -8.29 13.58 0.03
N SER A 49 -8.03 13.96 -1.22
CA SER A 49 -6.75 14.52 -1.65
C SER A 49 -6.88 16.02 -1.89
N ARG A 50 -5.79 16.75 -1.63
CA ARG A 50 -5.60 18.14 -2.05
C ARG A 50 -4.13 18.38 -2.29
N PHE A 51 -3.82 19.37 -3.12
CA PHE A 51 -2.44 19.83 -3.26
C PHE A 51 -1.98 20.51 -1.97
N GLY A 52 -0.73 20.26 -1.60
CA GLY A 52 -0.09 20.93 -0.47
C GLY A 52 0.17 22.39 -0.81
N SER A 53 -0.09 23.27 0.15
CA SER A 53 0.25 24.69 0.06
C SER A 53 1.76 24.91 0.22
N ASN A 54 2.28 26.05 -0.27
CA ASN A 54 3.68 26.42 -0.06
C ASN A 54 4.08 26.44 1.42
N HIS A 55 3.16 26.86 2.30
CA HIS A 55 3.39 26.86 3.75
C HIS A 55 3.61 25.45 4.29
N GLU A 56 2.82 24.47 3.85
CA GLU A 56 2.95 23.07 4.25
C GLU A 56 4.26 22.46 3.74
N ILE A 57 4.66 22.77 2.51
CA ILE A 57 5.94 22.31 1.93
C ILE A 57 7.12 22.84 2.76
N VAL A 58 7.11 24.13 3.11
CA VAL A 58 8.16 24.75 3.93
C VAL A 58 8.17 24.15 5.34
N ALA A 59 7.00 23.94 5.95
CA ALA A 59 6.88 23.31 7.26
C ALA A 59 7.42 21.86 7.25
N ALA A 60 7.03 21.06 6.26
CA ALA A 60 7.51 19.69 6.09
C ALA A 60 9.03 19.63 5.91
N ARG A 61 9.59 20.53 5.10
CA ARG A 61 11.04 20.66 4.92
C ARG A 61 11.75 21.00 6.22
N LYS A 62 11.23 21.97 6.99
CA LYS A 62 11.82 22.37 8.27
C LYS A 62 11.85 21.20 9.26
N GLU A 63 10.77 20.43 9.33
CA GLU A 63 10.69 19.28 10.24
C GLU A 63 11.64 18.16 9.79
N ALA A 64 11.67 17.82 8.50
CA ALA A 64 12.56 16.78 7.99
C ALA A 64 14.03 17.12 8.26
N LEU A 65 14.44 18.36 8.00
CA LEU A 65 15.82 18.83 8.29
C LEU A 65 16.17 18.74 9.78
N LYS A 66 15.21 19.02 10.67
CA LYS A 66 15.39 18.88 12.11
C LYS A 66 15.61 17.41 12.49
N GLN A 67 14.79 16.50 11.96
CA GLN A 67 14.89 15.05 12.19
C GLN A 67 16.21 14.47 11.63
N MET A 68 16.64 14.93 10.46
CA MET A 68 17.93 14.54 9.86
C MET A 68 19.13 15.00 10.69
N ARG A 69 19.05 16.20 11.30
CA ARG A 69 20.13 16.78 12.10
C ARG A 69 20.22 16.17 13.50
N ILE A 70 19.07 15.93 14.14
CA ILE A 70 18.98 15.42 15.50
C ILE A 70 18.29 14.06 15.42
N ARG A 71 19.09 12.99 15.36
CA ARG A 71 18.55 11.64 15.33
C ARG A 71 17.94 11.29 16.68
N LYS A 72 16.64 10.99 16.65
CA LYS A 72 15.90 10.45 17.78
C LYS A 72 15.14 9.22 17.35
N HIS A 73 14.82 8.38 18.32
CA HIS A 73 13.95 7.24 18.10
C HIS A 73 12.59 7.71 17.58
N ASN A 74 12.04 7.03 16.57
CA ASN A 74 10.76 7.37 15.91
C ASN A 74 10.65 8.78 15.32
N GLU A 75 11.76 9.42 14.96
CA GLU A 75 11.77 10.70 14.23
C GLU A 75 12.65 10.54 12.99
N VAL A 76 12.05 10.15 11.86
CA VAL A 76 12.80 9.85 10.62
C VAL A 76 12.46 10.84 9.52
N GLY A 77 13.41 11.70 9.20
CA GLY A 77 13.34 12.60 8.04
C GLY A 77 14.22 12.08 6.90
N LEU A 78 13.65 11.90 5.71
CA LEU A 78 14.38 11.53 4.50
C LEU A 78 14.20 12.57 3.40
N ASN A 79 14.95 12.45 2.32
CA ASN A 79 14.81 13.34 1.18
C ASN A 79 15.08 12.67 -0.16
N ILE A 80 14.42 13.21 -1.19
CA ILE A 80 14.61 12.89 -2.60
C ILE A 80 15.32 14.08 -3.26
N GLY A 81 16.35 13.83 -4.06
CA GLY A 81 17.02 14.88 -4.83
C GLY A 81 18.24 15.52 -4.17
N GLU A 82 18.90 14.85 -3.22
CA GLU A 82 20.32 15.12 -3.00
C GLU A 82 21.13 14.41 -4.08
N PRO A 83 22.07 15.09 -4.76
CA PRO A 83 22.79 14.48 -5.87
C PRO A 83 23.57 13.25 -5.41
N THR A 84 23.46 12.19 -6.20
CA THR A 84 24.49 11.14 -6.33
C THR A 84 25.85 11.82 -6.42
N ASP A 85 26.91 11.24 -5.84
CA ASP A 85 28.28 11.79 -5.68
C ASP A 85 28.99 12.20 -7.01
N GLY A 86 28.35 12.97 -7.90
CA GLY A 86 28.79 13.34 -9.24
C GLY A 86 28.75 14.86 -9.46
N PHE A 87 29.51 15.28 -10.48
CA PHE A 87 29.95 16.65 -10.80
C PHE A 87 28.88 17.73 -11.05
N TRP A 88 27.59 17.42 -10.92
CA TRP A 88 26.52 18.38 -11.21
C TRP A 88 26.14 19.19 -9.97
N LYS A 89 26.00 20.52 -10.15
CA LYS A 89 25.72 21.53 -9.13
C LYS A 89 24.66 21.08 -8.11
N LYS A 90 25.02 21.16 -6.83
CA LYS A 90 24.13 20.94 -5.68
C LYS A 90 23.01 21.99 -5.66
N ASP A 91 21.86 21.67 -6.25
CA ASP A 91 20.66 22.51 -6.14
C ASP A 91 19.71 21.96 -5.08
N TYR A 92 19.95 22.36 -3.82
CA TYR A 92 19.11 22.02 -2.67
C TYR A 92 17.73 22.68 -2.70
N SER A 93 17.42 23.53 -3.70
CA SER A 93 16.09 24.12 -3.84
C SER A 93 15.07 23.15 -4.44
N ARG A 94 15.54 22.09 -5.13
CA ARG A 94 14.69 21.11 -5.83
C ARG A 94 14.52 19.79 -5.08
N SER A 95 15.12 19.63 -3.91
CA SER A 95 14.99 18.41 -3.12
C SER A 95 13.64 18.36 -2.40
N LEU A 96 12.96 17.21 -2.47
CA LEU A 96 11.76 16.95 -1.69
C LEU A 96 12.15 16.37 -0.33
N TYR A 97 11.67 16.99 0.73
CA TYR A 97 11.93 16.56 2.10
C TYR A 97 10.68 15.91 2.68
N LEU A 98 10.83 14.69 3.18
CA LEU A 98 9.76 13.88 3.75
C LEU A 98 10.03 13.70 5.25
N PRO A 99 9.33 14.45 6.12
CA PRO A 99 9.38 14.22 7.56
C PRO A 99 8.50 13.02 7.94
N ASN A 100 8.73 12.49 9.13
CA ASN A 100 7.87 11.47 9.76
C ASN A 100 7.73 10.16 8.96
N MET A 101 8.82 9.72 8.34
CA MET A 101 8.86 8.51 7.50
C MET A 101 8.68 7.21 8.31
N GLU A 102 8.81 7.26 9.64
CA GLU A 102 8.53 6.13 10.53
C GLU A 102 7.07 5.65 10.45
N ARG A 103 6.16 6.47 9.92
CA ARG A 103 4.74 6.14 9.75
C ARG A 103 4.47 5.20 8.56
N GLY A 104 5.49 4.87 7.78
CA GLY A 104 5.37 4.14 6.53
C GLY A 104 5.10 5.07 5.35
N THR A 105 5.55 4.67 4.17
CA THR A 105 5.34 5.40 2.91
C THR A 105 4.99 4.43 1.81
N LEU A 106 3.94 4.75 1.06
CA LEU A 106 3.45 3.95 -0.04
C LEU A 106 3.72 4.66 -1.36
N VAL A 107 4.49 4.03 -2.24
CA VAL A 107 4.79 4.53 -3.59
C VAL A 107 3.99 3.70 -4.60
N ILE A 108 3.01 4.33 -5.27
CA ILE A 108 2.09 3.67 -6.20
C ILE A 108 2.32 4.20 -7.62
N GLY A 109 2.22 3.31 -8.61
CA GLY A 109 2.33 3.66 -10.03
C GLY A 109 2.33 2.42 -10.91
N GLN A 110 2.08 2.59 -12.21
CA GLN A 110 2.10 1.50 -13.19
C GLN A 110 3.49 0.86 -13.32
N PRO A 111 3.61 -0.41 -13.74
CA PRO A 111 4.90 -0.99 -14.14
C PRO A 111 5.62 -0.08 -15.15
N GLY A 112 6.94 0.09 -15.01
CA GLY A 112 7.72 0.98 -15.86
C GLY A 112 7.60 2.49 -15.56
N SER A 113 6.75 2.92 -14.62
CA SER A 113 6.58 4.36 -14.29
C SER A 113 7.76 5.02 -13.55
N GLY A 114 8.90 4.33 -13.42
CA GLY A 114 10.09 4.85 -12.76
C GLY A 114 9.98 5.02 -11.24
N LYS A 115 9.14 4.25 -10.54
CA LYS A 115 9.00 4.30 -9.06
C LYS A 115 10.33 4.15 -8.34
N THR A 116 11.11 3.15 -8.76
CA THR A 116 12.43 2.84 -8.20
C THR A 116 13.37 4.04 -8.30
N TYR A 117 13.57 4.54 -9.51
CA TYR A 117 14.45 5.66 -9.79
C TYR A 117 14.00 6.98 -9.16
N SER A 118 12.70 7.28 -9.21
CA SER A 118 12.18 8.60 -8.81
C SER A 118 11.96 8.76 -7.31
N ALA A 119 11.66 7.68 -6.58
CA ALA A 119 11.33 7.74 -5.16
C ALA A 119 12.10 6.74 -4.30
N ILE A 120 12.06 5.45 -4.64
CA ILE A 120 12.58 4.39 -3.73
C ILE A 120 14.10 4.50 -3.58
N ASP A 121 14.86 4.53 -4.67
CA ASP A 121 16.32 4.63 -4.65
C ASP A 121 16.82 5.91 -3.95
N PRO A 122 16.31 7.12 -4.28
CA PRO A 122 16.71 8.32 -3.58
C PRO A 122 16.45 8.26 -2.06
N LEU A 123 15.32 7.69 -1.64
CA LEU A 123 14.99 7.54 -0.22
C LEU A 123 15.91 6.54 0.48
N LEU A 124 16.16 5.38 -0.12
CA LEU A 124 17.11 4.40 0.42
C LEU A 124 18.52 4.97 0.50
N ARG A 125 18.97 5.70 -0.53
CA ARG A 125 20.26 6.41 -0.50
C ARG A 125 20.30 7.46 0.60
N SER A 126 19.22 8.21 0.81
CA SER A 126 19.10 9.15 1.92
C SER A 126 19.22 8.45 3.27
N ALA A 127 18.51 7.33 3.45
CA ALA A 127 18.55 6.56 4.68
C ALA A 127 19.95 5.98 4.95
N ILE A 128 20.60 5.42 3.92
CA ILE A 128 21.99 4.90 4.01
C ILE A 128 22.98 6.02 4.35
N ARG A 129 22.86 7.20 3.72
CA ARG A 129 23.73 8.36 4.02
C ARG A 129 23.55 8.83 5.46
N GLN A 130 22.35 8.67 5.98
CA GLN A 130 21.98 8.95 7.36
C GLN A 130 22.22 7.76 8.31
N GLY A 131 22.95 6.71 7.92
CA GLY A 131 23.35 5.67 8.87
C GLY A 131 22.19 4.81 9.40
N PHE A 132 21.02 4.82 8.76
CA PHE A 132 19.91 3.94 9.16
C PHE A 132 20.16 2.50 8.70
N PRO A 133 19.84 1.49 9.52
CA PRO A 133 19.85 0.10 9.06
C PRO A 133 18.76 -0.10 8.00
N ILE A 134 19.04 -0.94 7.00
CA ILE A 134 18.13 -1.22 5.89
C ILE A 134 17.94 -2.73 5.78
N LEU A 135 16.67 -3.17 5.79
CA LEU A 135 16.25 -4.47 5.30
C LEU A 135 15.54 -4.22 3.97
N LEU A 136 16.13 -4.72 2.88
CA LEU A 136 15.60 -4.55 1.53
C LEU A 136 15.13 -5.90 1.01
N TYR A 137 13.87 -5.96 0.58
CA TYR A 137 13.31 -7.08 -0.14
C TYR A 137 13.22 -6.72 -1.63
N ASP A 138 13.94 -7.46 -2.48
CA ASP A 138 13.98 -7.24 -3.93
C ASP A 138 13.48 -8.49 -4.65
N TYR A 139 12.19 -8.49 -5.00
CA TYR A 139 11.55 -9.63 -5.66
C TYR A 139 12.04 -9.83 -7.11
N LYS A 140 12.69 -8.82 -7.70
CA LYS A 140 13.16 -8.90 -9.09
C LYS A 140 14.56 -9.51 -9.20
N TYR A 141 15.25 -9.74 -8.08
CA TYR A 141 16.59 -10.29 -8.08
C TYR A 141 16.70 -11.60 -8.88
N PRO A 142 17.70 -11.78 -9.75
CA PRO A 142 18.82 -10.86 -10.06
C PRO A 142 18.52 -9.87 -11.21
N ASP A 143 17.43 -10.06 -11.96
CA ASP A 143 17.11 -9.27 -13.14
C ASP A 143 16.57 -7.87 -12.78
N GLU A 144 17.14 -6.81 -13.36
CA GLU A 144 16.80 -5.41 -13.00
C GLU A 144 16.92 -5.12 -11.49
N SER A 145 17.86 -5.78 -10.80
CA SER A 145 17.97 -5.68 -9.34
C SER A 145 18.34 -4.27 -8.88
N GLN A 146 17.49 -3.74 -8.01
CA GLN A 146 17.76 -2.51 -7.27
C GLN A 146 18.82 -2.76 -6.18
N SER A 147 18.79 -3.97 -5.60
CA SER A 147 19.61 -4.33 -4.45
C SER A 147 21.12 -4.34 -4.76
N GLU A 148 21.54 -4.72 -5.97
CA GLU A 148 22.95 -4.78 -6.36
C GLU A 148 23.62 -3.39 -6.29
N ALA A 149 23.01 -2.40 -6.95
CA ALA A 149 23.53 -1.03 -6.98
C ALA A 149 23.49 -0.36 -5.59
N LEU A 150 22.49 -0.68 -4.77
CA LEU A 150 22.37 -0.17 -3.40
C LEU A 150 23.36 -0.82 -2.45
N ALA A 151 23.63 -2.13 -2.59
CA ALA A 151 24.62 -2.85 -1.80
C ALA A 151 26.00 -2.21 -1.94
N GLY A 152 26.46 -1.97 -3.17
CA GLY A 152 27.73 -1.27 -3.42
C GLY A 152 27.76 0.14 -2.81
N TYR A 153 26.66 0.89 -2.91
CA TYR A 153 26.53 2.21 -2.30
C TYR A 153 26.61 2.19 -0.76
N ALA A 154 26.01 1.16 -0.14
CA ALA A 154 26.03 0.95 1.31
C ALA A 154 27.42 0.53 1.80
N ILE A 155 28.08 -0.41 1.12
CA ILE A 155 29.46 -0.84 1.43
C ILE A 155 30.41 0.36 1.40
N LYS A 156 30.31 1.22 0.37
CA LYS A 156 31.10 2.46 0.27
C LYS A 156 30.90 3.40 1.47
N ARG A 157 29.77 3.30 2.17
CA ARG A 157 29.43 4.09 3.37
C ARG A 157 29.70 3.35 4.69
N GLY A 158 30.43 2.23 4.63
CA GLY A 158 30.86 1.47 5.81
C GLY A 158 29.81 0.51 6.34
N TYR A 159 28.74 0.22 5.58
CA TYR A 159 27.77 -0.78 5.99
C TYR A 159 28.33 -2.19 5.80
N LYS A 160 28.04 -3.06 6.77
CA LYS A 160 28.12 -4.51 6.59
C LYS A 160 26.87 -4.96 5.86
N VAL A 161 27.00 -5.30 4.58
CA VAL A 161 25.90 -5.83 3.77
C VAL A 161 25.90 -7.35 3.89
N LYS A 162 24.71 -7.92 4.14
CA LYS A 162 24.44 -9.35 4.10
C LYS A 162 23.35 -9.61 3.08
N VAL A 163 23.49 -10.68 2.30
CA VAL A 163 22.52 -11.05 1.26
C VAL A 163 21.93 -12.40 1.61
N PHE A 164 20.61 -12.53 1.51
CA PHE A 164 19.92 -13.81 1.60
C PHE A 164 19.12 -14.00 0.32
N ALA A 165 19.63 -14.83 -0.59
CA ALA A 165 19.08 -15.08 -1.92
C ALA A 165 19.25 -16.57 -2.24
N PRO A 166 18.40 -17.46 -1.68
CA PRO A 166 18.53 -18.89 -1.86
C PRO A 166 18.73 -19.27 -3.33
N THR A 167 19.57 -20.26 -3.59
CA THR A 167 20.04 -20.73 -4.91
C THR A 167 21.14 -19.89 -5.58
N PHE A 168 21.48 -18.71 -5.05
CA PHE A 168 22.59 -17.91 -5.55
C PHE A 168 23.88 -18.05 -4.73
N PRO A 169 25.09 -17.98 -5.35
CA PRO A 169 26.37 -18.16 -4.67
C PRO A 169 26.65 -17.19 -3.51
N GLU A 170 26.17 -15.95 -3.62
CA GLU A 170 26.35 -14.87 -2.65
C GLU A 170 25.37 -14.94 -1.46
N SER A 171 24.43 -15.90 -1.48
CA SER A 171 23.49 -16.06 -0.37
C SER A 171 24.21 -16.50 0.90
N GLU A 172 24.03 -15.71 1.95
CA GLU A 172 24.30 -16.14 3.32
C GLU A 172 23.22 -17.11 3.80
N VAL A 173 23.43 -17.63 5.01
CA VAL A 173 22.50 -18.49 5.73
C VAL A 173 21.77 -17.66 6.77
N VAL A 174 20.45 -17.85 6.84
CA VAL A 174 19.62 -17.36 7.93
C VAL A 174 19.11 -18.57 8.70
N ASN A 175 19.62 -18.76 9.92
CA ASN A 175 19.10 -19.78 10.82
C ASN A 175 18.01 -19.16 11.70
N VAL A 176 16.79 -19.66 11.56
CA VAL A 176 15.62 -19.14 12.29
C VAL A 176 15.76 -19.37 13.80
N LEU A 177 16.52 -20.38 14.22
CA LEU A 177 16.76 -20.65 15.64
C LEU A 177 17.66 -19.60 16.29
N ASP A 178 18.44 -18.84 15.52
CA ASP A 178 19.31 -17.77 16.05
C ASP A 178 18.49 -16.61 16.66
N PHE A 179 17.18 -16.56 16.39
CA PHE A 179 16.27 -15.58 16.99
C PHE A 179 15.72 -16.01 18.36
N LEU A 180 15.84 -17.28 18.74
CA LEU A 180 15.44 -17.77 20.06
C LEU A 180 16.50 -17.39 21.09
N LYS A 181 16.08 -16.79 22.20
CA LYS A 181 17.00 -16.41 23.28
C LYS A 181 17.49 -17.60 24.08
N ASP A 182 16.58 -18.52 24.39
CA ASP A 182 16.80 -19.72 25.18
C ASP A 182 15.67 -20.74 24.94
N GLU A 183 15.80 -21.90 25.60
CA GLU A 183 14.82 -23.00 25.56
C GLU A 183 13.44 -22.66 26.15
N GLN A 184 13.30 -21.54 26.86
CA GLN A 184 12.06 -21.09 27.49
C GLN A 184 11.36 -19.99 26.68
N ASP A 185 11.95 -19.50 25.57
CA ASP A 185 11.39 -18.50 24.67
C ASP A 185 10.24 -19.06 23.80
N ALA A 186 9.20 -19.54 24.48
CA ALA A 186 8.03 -20.15 23.87
C ALA A 186 7.22 -19.14 23.03
N GLU A 187 7.28 -17.85 23.35
CA GLU A 187 6.59 -16.80 22.60
C GLU A 187 7.21 -16.63 21.21
N THR A 188 8.53 -16.42 21.13
CA THR A 188 9.24 -16.29 19.85
C THR A 188 9.15 -17.59 19.06
N ALA A 189 9.29 -18.74 19.72
CA ALA A 189 9.12 -20.05 19.08
C ALA A 189 7.72 -20.21 18.45
N ARG A 190 6.66 -19.80 19.17
CA ARG A 190 5.28 -19.84 18.64
C ARG A 190 5.13 -18.90 17.44
N GLN A 191 5.61 -17.67 17.52
CA GLN A 191 5.52 -16.71 16.41
C GLN A 191 6.26 -17.22 15.17
N LEU A 192 7.47 -17.76 15.34
CA LEU A 192 8.24 -18.37 14.25
C LEU A 192 7.49 -19.55 13.62
N ALA A 193 6.94 -20.45 14.44
CA ALA A 193 6.15 -21.58 13.97
C ALA A 193 4.88 -21.14 13.23
N GLU A 194 4.19 -20.11 13.72
CA GLU A 194 3.02 -19.52 13.06
C GLU A 194 3.37 -18.93 11.70
N VAL A 195 4.44 -18.14 11.61
CA VAL A 195 4.91 -17.54 10.35
C VAL A 195 5.37 -18.62 9.36
N ILE A 196 6.07 -19.64 9.83
CA ILE A 196 6.48 -20.77 8.98
C ILE A 196 5.23 -21.48 8.45
N ASN A 197 4.33 -21.90 9.34
CA ASN A 197 3.12 -22.60 8.94
C ASN A 197 2.24 -21.77 8.00
N SER A 198 2.06 -20.47 8.25
CA SER A 198 1.26 -19.61 7.38
C SER A 198 1.83 -19.49 5.97
N ASN A 199 3.16 -19.55 5.84
CA ASN A 199 3.82 -19.48 4.53
C ASN A 199 3.90 -20.83 3.81
N PHE A 200 3.72 -21.95 4.52
CA PHE A 200 3.69 -23.30 3.94
C PHE A 200 2.27 -23.88 3.76
N ASP A 201 1.25 -23.31 4.38
CA ASP A 201 -0.13 -23.79 4.29
C ASP A 201 -0.76 -23.42 2.93
N LYS A 202 -0.41 -24.19 1.90
CA LYS A 202 -0.94 -24.09 0.53
C LYS A 202 -2.45 -24.40 0.41
N LYS A 203 -3.16 -24.71 1.50
CA LYS A 203 -4.56 -25.20 1.44
C LYS A 203 -5.62 -24.12 1.24
N ASN A 204 -5.32 -22.84 1.47
CA ASN A 204 -6.25 -21.74 1.23
C ASN A 204 -5.73 -20.83 0.10
N SER A 205 -6.00 -21.23 -1.14
CA SER A 205 -5.65 -20.59 -2.42
C SER A 205 -6.29 -19.20 -2.66
N LYS A 206 -6.46 -18.38 -1.62
CA LYS A 206 -6.97 -17.00 -1.72
C LYS A 206 -5.98 -15.93 -1.27
N GLU A 207 -4.88 -16.31 -0.62
CA GLU A 207 -3.82 -15.38 -0.23
C GLU A 207 -2.51 -15.84 -0.90
N ASP A 208 -1.82 -14.90 -1.55
CA ASP A 208 -0.48 -15.10 -2.11
C ASP A 208 0.48 -15.38 -0.95
N GLY A 209 0.66 -16.66 -0.61
CA GLY A 209 1.67 -17.07 0.36
C GLY A 209 3.06 -16.64 -0.10
N PHE A 210 3.96 -16.31 0.85
CA PHE A 210 5.33 -15.88 0.57
C PHE A 210 6.13 -16.87 -0.29
N PHE A 211 5.80 -18.18 -0.20
CA PHE A 211 6.35 -19.26 -1.03
C PHE A 211 5.31 -19.88 -1.98
N GLY A 212 4.27 -19.11 -2.34
CA GLY A 212 3.34 -19.50 -3.40
C GLY A 212 4.06 -19.65 -4.75
N ASP A 213 3.37 -20.23 -5.74
CA ASP A 213 3.90 -20.31 -7.11
C ASP A 213 3.97 -18.89 -7.70
N ALA A 214 5.05 -18.17 -7.41
CA ALA A 214 5.37 -16.91 -8.02
C ALA A 214 5.83 -17.18 -9.46
N GLY A 215 4.85 -17.29 -10.36
CA GLY A 215 5.08 -17.41 -11.80
C GLY A 215 4.80 -18.80 -12.36
N GLN A 216 3.58 -18.96 -12.88
CA GLN A 216 3.34 -19.60 -14.17
C GLN A 216 2.63 -18.62 -15.09
#